data_AF-A0A8B3N932-F1
#
_entry.id   AF-A0A8B3N932-F1
#
_cell.length_a   1.000
_cell.length_b   1.000
_cell.length_c   1.000
_cell.angle_alpha   90.00
_cell.angle_beta   90.00
_cell.angle_gamma   90.00
#
_symmetry.space_group_name_H-M   'P 1'
#
loop_
_entity.id
_entity.type
_entity.pdbx_description
1 polymer ?
#
loop_
_entity_poly.entity_id
_entity_poly.type
_entity_poly.pdbx_seq_one_letter_code
_entity_poly.pdbx_strand_id
1 'polypeptide(L)'
;PSTIASAFAEGDILQVLFFSVLFGIALAMTGETSRPVVTFLQALTAPIFKLVGILMKAAPIGAFGAMAFTIGKYGIGSVANLAILVATFYLTAFLFVFGVLGAVCRYNGFSIFSLVRYIKDELLLVLATSSSEAALPSLMEKMEKAGAARSVVSLVIPTGYSFNLDGTNIYMTIAALFIAQATNTDLSIADQILLLLIAMLSSKG
;
A
#
# COMPACT_ATOMS: atom_id res chain seq x y z
N PRO A 1 -8.31 -25.67 7.36
CA PRO A 1 -7.28 -26.34 6.54
C PRO A 1 -7.35 -27.88 6.61
N SER A 2 -7.44 -28.56 5.47
CA SER A 2 -7.24 -30.01 5.39
C SER A 2 -5.75 -30.37 5.15
N THR A 3 -4.97 -29.52 4.46
CA THR A 3 -3.49 -29.60 4.36
C THR A 3 -2.84 -28.22 4.11
N ILE A 4 -1.52 -28.10 4.31
CA ILE A 4 -0.73 -26.87 4.04
C ILE A 4 -0.71 -26.53 2.54
N ALA A 5 -0.64 -27.54 1.68
CA ALA A 5 -0.60 -27.35 0.24
C ALA A 5 -1.94 -26.85 -0.34
N SER A 6 -3.07 -27.21 0.27
CA SER A 6 -4.39 -26.80 -0.23
C SER A 6 -4.67 -25.31 -0.04
N ALA A 7 -4.15 -24.67 1.02
CA ALA A 7 -4.32 -23.23 1.22
C ALA A 7 -3.62 -22.39 0.12
N PHE A 8 -2.45 -22.83 -0.36
CA PHE A 8 -1.76 -22.20 -1.48
C PHE A 8 -2.37 -22.54 -2.85
N ALA A 9 -3.04 -23.70 -2.97
CA ALA A 9 -3.62 -24.18 -4.23
C ALA A 9 -5.07 -23.71 -4.45
N GLU A 10 -5.85 -23.50 -3.39
CA GLU A 10 -7.27 -23.12 -3.44
C GLU A 10 -7.48 -21.60 -3.40
N GLY A 11 -6.41 -20.81 -3.18
CA GLY A 11 -6.46 -19.35 -3.27
C GLY A 11 -7.11 -18.65 -2.07
N ASP A 12 -7.19 -19.31 -0.90
CA ASP A 12 -7.68 -18.67 0.32
C ASP A 12 -6.58 -17.79 0.93
N ILE A 13 -6.56 -16.53 0.48
CA ILE A 13 -5.57 -15.51 0.86
C ILE A 13 -5.51 -15.33 2.38
N LEU A 14 -6.65 -15.39 3.07
CA LEU A 14 -6.70 -15.18 4.52
C LEU A 14 -6.00 -16.31 5.27
N GLN A 15 -6.22 -17.56 4.85
CA GLN A 15 -5.56 -18.72 5.46
C GLN A 15 -4.04 -18.69 5.21
N VAL A 16 -3.63 -18.35 3.99
CA VAL A 16 -2.22 -18.21 3.64
C VAL A 16 -1.55 -17.10 4.46
N LEU A 17 -2.21 -15.94 4.60
CA LEU A 17 -1.72 -14.81 5.39
C LEU A 17 -1.58 -15.18 6.87
N PHE A 18 -2.62 -15.79 7.46
CA PHE A 18 -2.61 -16.22 8.85
C PHE A 18 -1.44 -17.17 9.15
N PHE A 19 -1.26 -18.19 8.31
CA PHE A 19 -0.13 -19.12 8.44
C PHE A 19 1.22 -18.40 8.27
N SER A 20 1.34 -17.52 7.29
CA SER A 20 2.59 -16.80 7.00
C SER A 20 3.03 -15.93 8.17
N VAL A 21 2.10 -15.26 8.86
CA VAL A 21 2.40 -14.47 10.06
C VAL A 21 2.86 -15.36 11.21
N LEU A 22 2.15 -16.46 11.51
CA LEU A 22 2.55 -17.40 12.56
C LEU A 22 3.91 -18.04 12.28
N PHE A 23 4.15 -18.42 11.02
CA PHE A 23 5.41 -18.97 10.58
C PHE A 23 6.55 -17.95 10.69
N GLY A 24 6.32 -16.70 10.29
CA GLY A 24 7.26 -15.60 10.47
C GLY A 24 7.63 -15.37 11.93
N ILE A 25 6.65 -15.40 12.84
CA ILE A 25 6.88 -15.30 14.29
C ILE A 25 7.73 -16.50 14.78
N ALA A 26 7.39 -17.71 14.36
CA ALA A 26 8.15 -18.91 14.73
C ALA A 26 9.60 -18.85 14.26
N LEU A 27 9.86 -18.41 13.01
CA LEU A 27 11.20 -18.21 12.46
C LEU A 27 11.99 -17.14 13.24
N ALA A 28 11.32 -16.08 13.70
CA ALA A 28 11.95 -15.05 14.52
C ALA A 28 12.32 -15.57 15.91
N MET A 29 11.48 -16.40 16.52
CA MET A 29 11.71 -16.99 17.85
C MET A 29 12.83 -18.04 17.88
N THR A 30 13.05 -18.76 16.78
CA THR A 30 14.10 -19.79 16.65
C THR A 30 15.47 -19.22 16.27
N GLY A 31 15.55 -17.92 15.96
CA GLY A 31 16.81 -17.18 15.81
C GLY A 31 17.74 -17.77 14.74
N GLU A 32 18.99 -18.05 15.12
CA GLU A 32 20.04 -18.47 14.17
C GLU A 32 19.73 -19.78 13.45
N THR A 33 19.02 -20.72 14.08
CA THR A 33 18.65 -22.00 13.46
C THR A 33 17.79 -21.82 12.21
N SER A 34 16.96 -20.78 12.18
CA SER A 34 16.06 -20.49 11.05
C SER A 34 16.64 -19.53 10.03
N ARG A 35 17.87 -19.04 10.23
CA ARG A 35 18.55 -18.09 9.34
C ARG A 35 18.68 -18.57 7.88
N PRO A 36 18.95 -19.86 7.57
CA PRO A 36 18.97 -20.33 6.19
C PRO A 36 17.61 -20.19 5.49
N VAL A 37 16.51 -20.46 6.21
CA VAL A 37 15.15 -20.35 5.68
C VAL A 37 14.80 -18.89 5.41
N VAL A 38 15.09 -17.99 6.35
CA VAL A 38 14.86 -16.55 6.18
C VAL A 38 15.64 -16.00 4.99
N THR A 39 16.92 -16.37 4.87
CA THR A 39 17.78 -15.95 3.74
C THR A 39 17.22 -16.45 2.40
N PHE A 40 16.74 -17.69 2.35
CA PHE A 40 16.12 -18.25 1.14
C PHE A 40 14.83 -17.49 0.75
N LEU A 41 13.95 -17.22 1.72
CA LEU A 41 12.72 -16.47 1.49
C LEU A 41 13.01 -15.04 1.00
N GLN A 42 14.02 -14.38 1.58
CA GLN A 42 14.47 -13.06 1.11
C GLN A 42 15.04 -13.10 -0.31
N ALA A 43 15.80 -14.15 -0.64
CA ALA A 43 16.35 -14.33 -1.99
C ALA A 43 15.25 -14.56 -3.05
N LEU A 44 14.13 -15.18 -2.67
CA LEU A 44 12.98 -15.37 -3.55
C LEU A 44 12.24 -14.05 -3.89
N THR A 45 12.37 -13.01 -3.07
CA THR A 45 11.75 -11.71 -3.35
C THR A 45 12.30 -11.07 -4.64
N ALA A 46 13.60 -11.23 -4.93
CA ALA A 46 14.24 -10.66 -6.12
C ALA A 46 13.67 -11.17 -7.46
N PRO A 47 13.56 -12.49 -7.72
CA PRO A 47 12.93 -12.98 -8.94
C PRO A 47 11.44 -12.62 -9.03
N ILE A 48 10.71 -12.56 -7.91
CA ILE A 48 9.31 -12.11 -7.88
C ILE A 48 9.22 -10.66 -8.37
N PHE A 49 10.03 -9.75 -7.83
CA PHE A 49 10.05 -8.36 -8.31
C PHE A 49 10.50 -8.25 -9.77
N LYS A 50 11.42 -9.10 -10.24
CA LYS A 50 11.80 -9.14 -11.65
C LYS A 50 10.63 -9.54 -12.54
N LEU A 51 9.85 -10.53 -12.13
CA LEU A 51 8.64 -10.97 -12.82
C LEU A 51 7.59 -9.84 -12.86
N VAL A 52 7.32 -9.19 -11.73
CA VAL A 52 6.44 -8.01 -11.66
C VAL A 52 6.92 -6.93 -12.64
N GLY A 53 8.24 -6.66 -12.68
CA GLY A 53 8.83 -5.71 -13.62
C GLY A 53 8.63 -6.06 -15.10
N ILE A 54 8.62 -7.36 -15.46
CA ILE A 54 8.28 -7.82 -16.81
C ILE A 54 6.80 -7.54 -17.11
N LEU A 55 5.90 -7.87 -16.17
CA LEU A 55 4.47 -7.62 -16.33
C LEU A 55 4.16 -6.12 -16.45
N MET A 56 4.86 -5.27 -15.71
CA MET A 56 4.72 -3.81 -15.80
C MET A 56 5.10 -3.24 -17.17
N LYS A 57 6.01 -3.88 -17.92
CA LYS A 57 6.29 -3.49 -19.32
C LYS A 57 5.13 -3.81 -20.26
N ALA A 58 4.38 -4.87 -19.98
CA ALA A 58 3.18 -5.24 -20.74
C ALA A 58 1.91 -4.51 -20.26
N ALA A 59 1.93 -3.95 -19.05
CA ALA A 59 0.79 -3.27 -18.43
C ALA A 59 0.17 -2.16 -19.30
N PRO A 60 0.92 -1.30 -20.04
CA PRO A 60 0.31 -0.30 -20.91
C PRO A 60 -0.59 -0.89 -22.00
N ILE A 61 -0.17 -2.01 -22.59
CA ILE A 61 -0.95 -2.72 -23.62
C ILE A 61 -2.19 -3.35 -23.00
N GLY A 62 -2.04 -3.98 -21.82
CA GLY A 62 -3.16 -4.55 -21.07
C GLY A 62 -4.18 -3.51 -20.65
N ALA A 63 -3.73 -2.37 -20.11
CA ALA A 63 -4.57 -1.26 -19.70
C ALA A 63 -5.30 -0.63 -20.90
N PHE A 64 -4.60 -0.45 -22.04
CA PHE A 64 -5.21 0.03 -23.27
C PHE A 64 -6.32 -0.93 -23.75
N GLY A 65 -6.04 -2.24 -23.80
CA GLY A 65 -7.02 -3.24 -24.19
C GLY A 65 -8.23 -3.28 -23.26
N ALA A 66 -8.00 -3.23 -21.95
CA ALA A 66 -9.05 -3.18 -20.94
C ALA A 66 -9.93 -1.93 -21.11
N MET A 67 -9.32 -0.74 -21.24
CA MET A 67 -10.05 0.51 -21.45
C MET A 67 -10.84 0.52 -22.77
N ALA A 68 -10.23 0.05 -23.86
CA ALA A 68 -10.88 -0.05 -25.16
C ALA A 68 -12.08 -1.01 -25.11
N PHE A 69 -11.94 -2.16 -24.45
CA PHE A 69 -13.03 -3.10 -24.24
C PHE A 69 -14.14 -2.51 -23.38
N THR A 70 -13.80 -1.86 -22.26
CA THR A 70 -14.78 -1.27 -21.35
C THR A 70 -15.58 -0.18 -22.05
N ILE A 71 -14.92 0.74 -22.78
CA ILE A 71 -15.60 1.79 -23.53
C ILE A 71 -16.42 1.19 -24.69
N GLY A 72 -15.88 0.20 -25.40
CA GLY A 72 -16.57 -0.45 -26.51
C GLY A 72 -17.82 -1.23 -26.09
N LYS A 73 -17.80 -1.88 -24.92
CA LYS A 73 -18.90 -2.71 -24.42
C LYS A 73 -19.91 -1.94 -23.56
N TYR A 74 -19.44 -1.04 -22.69
CA TYR A 74 -20.26 -0.35 -21.70
C TYR A 74 -20.44 1.15 -22.00
N GLY A 75 -19.84 1.65 -23.09
CA GLY A 75 -19.93 3.04 -23.53
C GLY A 75 -19.05 3.99 -22.73
N ILE A 76 -18.99 5.25 -23.14
CA ILE A 76 -18.15 6.27 -22.47
C ILE A 76 -18.60 6.57 -21.03
N GLY A 77 -19.85 6.25 -20.68
CA GLY A 77 -20.37 6.39 -19.31
C GLY A 77 -19.60 5.58 -18.27
N SER A 78 -18.96 4.47 -18.66
CA SER A 78 -18.09 3.71 -17.75
C SER A 78 -16.88 4.51 -17.29
N VAL A 79 -16.36 5.40 -18.15
CA VAL A 79 -15.23 6.29 -17.82
C VAL A 79 -15.62 7.25 -16.71
N ALA A 80 -16.89 7.69 -16.65
CA ALA A 80 -17.37 8.54 -15.56
C ALA A 80 -17.30 7.80 -14.21
N ASN A 81 -17.65 6.52 -14.15
CA ASN A 81 -17.55 5.72 -12.92
C ASN A 81 -16.09 5.57 -12.46
N LEU A 82 -15.15 5.34 -13.39
CA LEU A 82 -13.71 5.33 -13.10
C LEU A 82 -13.22 6.72 -12.65
N ALA A 83 -13.72 7.79 -13.24
CA ALA A 83 -13.36 9.15 -12.82
C ALA A 83 -13.89 9.46 -11.40
N ILE A 84 -15.12 9.02 -11.07
CA ILE A 84 -15.68 9.13 -9.72
C ILE A 84 -14.83 8.34 -8.71
N LEU A 85 -14.36 7.14 -9.08
CA LEU A 85 -13.46 6.35 -8.25
C LEU A 85 -12.17 7.13 -7.93
N VAL A 86 -11.52 7.67 -8.97
CA VAL A 86 -10.28 8.46 -8.83
C VAL A 86 -10.53 9.73 -7.99
N ALA A 87 -11.63 10.44 -8.23
CA ALA A 87 -12.00 11.62 -7.47
C ALA A 87 -12.25 11.30 -6.00
N THR A 88 -12.94 10.18 -5.71
CA THR A 88 -13.20 9.70 -4.35
C THR A 88 -11.91 9.37 -3.61
N PHE A 89 -10.97 8.71 -4.29
CA PHE A 89 -9.63 8.45 -3.75
C PHE A 89 -8.91 9.75 -3.38
N TYR A 90 -8.80 10.71 -4.31
CA TYR A 90 -8.11 11.97 -4.04
C TYR A 90 -8.79 12.81 -2.96
N LEU A 91 -10.12 12.83 -2.92
CA LEU A 91 -10.88 13.51 -1.88
C LEU A 91 -10.59 12.88 -0.51
N THR A 92 -10.61 11.54 -0.42
CA THR A 92 -10.34 10.82 0.82
C THR A 92 -8.90 11.04 1.28
N ALA A 93 -7.93 10.97 0.37
CA ALA A 93 -6.53 11.27 0.67
C ALA A 93 -6.33 12.72 1.14
N PHE A 94 -7.01 13.68 0.51
CA PHE A 94 -6.98 15.08 0.92
C PHE A 94 -7.55 15.27 2.34
N LEU A 95 -8.71 14.68 2.62
CA LEU A 95 -9.32 14.72 3.96
C LEU A 95 -8.44 14.05 5.01
N PHE A 96 -7.76 12.95 4.66
CA PHE A 96 -6.81 12.29 5.55
C PHE A 96 -5.60 13.17 5.85
N VAL A 97 -4.95 13.73 4.82
CA VAL A 97 -3.74 14.57 4.99
C VAL A 97 -4.06 15.86 5.75
N PHE A 98 -5.10 16.60 5.35
CA PHE A 98 -5.38 17.90 5.96
C PHE A 98 -6.27 17.82 7.21
N GLY A 99 -7.11 16.79 7.31
CA GLY A 99 -7.96 16.55 8.47
C GLY A 99 -7.23 15.77 9.55
N VAL A 100 -6.87 14.51 9.29
CA VAL A 100 -6.28 13.61 10.29
C VAL A 100 -4.83 14.02 10.60
N LEU A 101 -3.94 14.01 9.60
CA LEU A 101 -2.55 14.41 9.84
C LEU A 101 -2.44 15.89 10.23
N GLY A 102 -3.32 16.74 9.68
CA GLY A 102 -3.47 18.13 10.11
C GLY A 102 -3.79 18.31 11.58
N ALA A 103 -4.75 17.54 12.11
CA ALA A 103 -5.08 17.54 13.53
C ALA A 103 -3.90 17.06 14.39
N VAL A 104 -3.19 16.00 13.96
CA VAL A 104 -1.99 15.49 14.64
C VAL A 104 -0.88 16.54 14.68
N CYS A 105 -0.60 17.21 13.56
CA CYS A 105 0.39 18.29 13.50
C CYS A 105 0.03 19.43 14.46
N ARG A 106 -1.25 19.85 14.45
CA ARG A 106 -1.75 20.92 15.33
C ARG A 106 -1.62 20.54 16.80
N TYR A 107 -1.95 19.30 17.16
CA TYR A 107 -1.77 18.77 18.51
C TYR A 107 -0.31 18.81 18.97
N ASN A 108 0.64 18.59 18.06
CA ASN A 108 2.08 18.65 18.32
C ASN A 108 2.68 20.07 18.12
N GLY A 109 1.84 21.10 17.93
CA GLY A 109 2.27 22.50 17.92
C GLY A 109 2.78 23.05 16.58
N PHE A 110 2.62 22.33 15.47
CA PHE A 110 3.03 22.82 14.14
C PHE A 110 1.94 22.67 13.08
N SER A 111 2.11 23.37 11.95
CA SER A 111 1.13 23.39 10.86
C SER A 111 1.46 22.35 9.79
N ILE A 112 0.44 21.58 9.37
CA ILE A 112 0.54 20.68 8.21
C ILE A 112 0.93 21.42 6.93
N PHE A 113 0.44 22.65 6.74
CA PHE A 113 0.80 23.45 5.56
C PHE A 113 2.28 23.85 5.56
N SER A 114 2.85 24.11 6.74
CA SER A 114 4.28 24.38 6.88
C SER A 114 5.10 23.13 6.60
N LEU A 115 4.66 21.97 7.08
CA LEU A 115 5.30 20.69 6.80
C LEU A 115 5.28 20.39 5.29
N VAL A 116 4.11 20.44 4.66
CA VAL A 116 3.96 20.20 3.21
C VAL A 116 4.83 21.16 2.39
N ARG A 117 4.91 22.44 2.77
CA ARG A 117 5.80 23.41 2.10
C ARG A 117 7.28 23.06 2.27
N TYR A 118 7.66 22.54 3.42
CA TYR A 118 9.04 22.16 3.74
C TYR A 118 9.50 20.91 2.95
N ILE A 119 8.62 19.91 2.83
CA ILE A 119 8.89 18.65 2.09
C ILE A 119 8.38 18.67 0.64
N LYS A 120 8.13 19.85 0.06
CA LYS A 120 7.52 19.97 -1.28
C LYS A 120 8.34 19.27 -2.37
N ASP A 121 9.67 19.30 -2.25
CA ASP A 121 10.56 18.75 -3.28
C ASP A 121 10.48 17.22 -3.28
N GLU A 122 10.37 16.62 -2.10
CA GLU A 122 10.14 15.19 -1.90
C GLU A 122 8.78 14.78 -2.44
N LEU A 123 7.72 15.54 -2.14
CA LEU A 123 6.38 15.27 -2.67
C LEU A 123 6.36 15.32 -4.21
N LEU A 124 7.05 16.30 -4.81
CA LEU A 124 7.18 16.40 -6.27
C LEU A 124 8.03 15.27 -6.85
N LEU A 125 9.09 14.84 -6.16
CA LEU A 125 9.93 13.73 -6.57
C LEU A 125 9.15 12.42 -6.56
N VAL A 126 8.39 12.14 -5.50
CA VAL A 126 7.53 10.95 -5.41
C VAL A 126 6.46 10.99 -6.49
N LEU A 127 5.83 12.15 -6.74
CA LEU A 127 4.86 12.30 -7.81
C LEU A 127 5.47 12.01 -9.19
N ALA A 128 6.68 12.52 -9.46
CA ALA A 128 7.35 12.35 -10.74
C ALA A 128 7.88 10.93 -10.97
N THR A 129 8.38 10.29 -9.91
CA THR A 129 9.01 8.96 -9.99
C THR A 129 8.05 7.82 -9.70
N SER A 130 6.86 8.12 -9.14
CA SER A 130 5.94 7.14 -8.56
C SER A 130 6.59 6.21 -7.54
N SER A 131 7.69 6.65 -6.89
CA SER A 131 8.43 5.87 -5.90
C SER A 131 8.71 6.69 -4.66
N SER A 132 8.21 6.21 -3.52
CA SER A 132 8.50 6.79 -2.21
C SER A 132 9.95 6.54 -1.76
N GLU A 133 10.62 5.52 -2.31
CA GLU A 133 12.02 5.18 -1.98
C GLU A 133 12.98 6.28 -2.45
N ALA A 134 12.68 6.89 -3.61
CA ALA A 134 13.52 7.92 -4.21
C ALA A 134 13.65 9.17 -3.33
N ALA A 135 12.64 9.46 -2.51
CA ALA A 135 12.63 10.62 -1.61
C ALA A 135 13.10 10.30 -0.18
N LEU A 136 13.34 9.03 0.14
CA LEU A 136 13.68 8.61 1.50
C LEU A 136 14.95 9.28 2.05
N PRO A 137 16.08 9.34 1.30
CA PRO A 137 17.31 9.92 1.83
C PRO A 137 17.20 11.43 2.06
N SER A 138 16.59 12.16 1.13
CA SER A 138 16.43 13.62 1.23
C SER A 138 15.44 13.99 2.34
N LEU A 139 14.38 13.19 2.52
CA LEU A 139 13.43 13.37 3.62
C LEU A 139 14.12 13.21 4.98
N MET A 140 14.97 12.20 5.16
CA MET A 140 15.73 12.01 6.40
C MET A 140 16.64 13.20 6.71
N GLU A 141 17.39 13.68 5.71
CA GLU A 141 18.26 14.85 5.87
C GLU A 141 17.45 16.12 6.23
N LYS A 142 16.31 16.36 5.58
CA LYS A 142 15.43 17.49 5.90
C LYS A 142 14.85 17.37 7.32
N MET A 143 14.44 16.19 7.75
CA MET A 143 13.89 16.03 9.11
C MET A 143 14.96 16.25 10.20
N GLU A 144 16.20 15.82 9.97
CA GLU A 144 17.32 16.16 10.88
C GLU A 144 17.58 17.67 10.92
N LYS A 145 17.58 18.35 9.77
CA LYS A 145 17.71 19.83 9.69
C LYS A 145 16.54 20.58 10.32
N ALA A 146 15.35 19.98 10.34
CA ALA A 146 14.18 20.53 11.02
C ALA A 146 14.27 20.40 12.55
N GLY A 147 15.28 19.72 13.09
CA GLY A 147 15.55 19.59 14.52
C GLY A 147 15.17 18.22 15.10
N ALA A 148 14.75 17.25 14.30
CA ALA A 148 14.51 15.89 14.78
C ALA A 148 15.83 15.20 15.10
N ALA A 149 15.90 14.53 16.25
CA ALA A 149 17.09 13.77 16.64
C ALA A 149 17.36 12.67 15.62
N ARG A 150 18.63 12.50 15.24
CA ARG A 150 19.07 11.49 14.26
C ARG A 150 18.58 10.08 14.60
N SER A 151 18.58 9.71 15.88
CA SER A 151 18.06 8.42 16.35
C SER A 151 16.58 8.21 16.08
N VAL A 152 15.78 9.28 16.15
CA VAL A 152 14.35 9.25 15.84
C VAL A 152 14.15 9.16 14.33
N VAL A 153 14.87 9.97 13.55
CA VAL A 153 14.78 9.98 12.09
C VAL A 153 15.17 8.63 11.49
N SER A 154 16.29 8.04 11.94
CA SER A 154 16.81 6.77 11.42
C SER A 154 15.92 5.57 11.72
N LEU A 155 15.03 5.67 12.73
CA LEU A 155 14.09 4.62 13.07
C LEU A 155 12.72 4.88 12.44
N VAL A 156 12.14 6.06 12.69
CA VAL A 156 10.74 6.36 12.36
C VAL A 156 10.52 6.46 10.86
N ILE A 157 11.42 7.10 10.11
CA ILE A 157 11.21 7.32 8.66
C ILE A 157 11.32 6.00 7.87
N PRO A 158 12.36 5.16 8.05
CA PRO A 158 12.43 3.87 7.37
C PRO A 158 11.32 2.91 7.79
N THR A 159 10.99 2.86 9.09
CA THR A 159 9.88 2.02 9.56
C THR A 159 8.54 2.50 9.00
N GLY A 160 8.30 3.81 8.97
CA GLY A 160 7.09 4.39 8.37
C GLY A 160 6.98 4.11 6.88
N TYR A 161 8.08 4.21 6.13
CA TYR A 161 8.09 3.88 4.70
C TYR A 161 7.60 2.45 4.42
N SER A 162 8.05 1.48 5.22
CA SER A 162 7.70 0.06 5.01
C SER A 162 6.35 -0.34 5.62
N PHE A 163 5.96 0.24 6.76
CA PHE A 163 4.80 -0.22 7.55
C PHE A 163 3.62 0.75 7.59
N ASN A 164 3.76 1.98 7.08
CA ASN A 164 2.73 3.01 7.10
C ASN A 164 2.26 3.40 5.69
N LEU A 165 1.72 2.42 4.96
CA LEU A 165 1.20 2.59 3.60
C LEU A 165 -0.26 3.08 3.59
N ASP A 166 -0.53 4.23 4.21
CA ASP A 166 -1.89 4.78 4.36
C ASP A 166 -2.58 5.00 3.01
N GLY A 167 -1.87 5.58 2.04
CA GLY A 167 -2.41 5.82 0.70
C GLY A 167 -2.80 4.53 -0.02
N THR A 168 -1.99 3.47 0.12
CA THR A 168 -2.27 2.15 -0.43
C THR A 168 -3.51 1.54 0.21
N ASN A 169 -3.67 1.66 1.53
CA ASN A 169 -4.85 1.16 2.24
C ASN A 169 -6.12 1.89 1.81
N ILE A 170 -6.09 3.22 1.73
CA ILE A 170 -7.22 4.01 1.21
C ILE A 170 -7.60 3.55 -0.20
N TYR A 171 -6.61 3.37 -1.08
CA TYR A 171 -6.84 2.88 -2.44
C TYR A 171 -7.45 1.48 -2.46
N MET A 172 -6.86 0.51 -1.75
CA MET A 172 -7.33 -0.87 -1.74
C MET A 172 -8.77 -1.00 -1.26
N THR A 173 -9.13 -0.30 -0.18
CA THR A 173 -10.50 -0.34 0.36
C THR A 173 -11.49 0.26 -0.63
N ILE A 174 -11.20 1.43 -1.18
CA ILE A 174 -12.09 2.10 -2.15
C ILE A 174 -12.22 1.27 -3.43
N ALA A 175 -11.10 0.73 -3.95
CA ALA A 175 -11.10 -0.09 -5.16
C ALA A 175 -11.90 -1.39 -4.97
N ALA A 176 -11.77 -2.04 -3.82
CA ALA A 176 -12.51 -3.27 -3.57
C ALA A 176 -14.02 -3.02 -3.43
N LEU A 177 -14.43 -1.94 -2.74
CA LEU A 177 -15.83 -1.52 -2.69
C LEU A 177 -16.37 -1.17 -4.09
N PHE A 178 -15.57 -0.49 -4.91
CA PHE A 178 -15.94 -0.17 -6.27
C PHE A 178 -16.15 -1.42 -7.13
N ILE A 179 -15.26 -2.42 -7.01
CA ILE A 179 -15.41 -3.70 -7.72
C ILE A 179 -16.69 -4.40 -7.25
N ALA A 180 -16.92 -4.48 -5.94
CA ALA A 180 -18.13 -5.10 -5.39
C ALA A 180 -19.41 -4.42 -5.90
N GLN A 181 -19.43 -3.08 -5.94
CA GLN A 181 -20.55 -2.34 -6.52
C GLN A 181 -20.69 -2.59 -8.03
N ALA A 182 -19.58 -2.64 -8.78
CA ALA A 182 -19.60 -2.92 -10.21
C ALA A 182 -20.06 -4.34 -10.55
N THR A 183 -19.81 -5.31 -9.66
CA THR A 183 -20.25 -6.70 -9.79
C THR A 183 -21.62 -6.98 -9.17
N ASN A 184 -22.29 -5.97 -8.60
CA ASN A 184 -23.52 -6.12 -7.81
C ASN A 184 -23.36 -7.14 -6.68
N THR A 185 -22.18 -7.19 -6.07
CA THR A 185 -21.89 -7.99 -4.88
C THR A 185 -22.23 -7.17 -3.65
N ASP A 186 -23.25 -7.60 -2.91
CA ASP A 186 -23.56 -7.00 -1.61
C ASP A 186 -22.50 -7.39 -0.58
N LEU A 187 -21.78 -6.39 -0.08
CA LEU A 187 -20.83 -6.54 1.03
C LEU A 187 -21.51 -6.11 2.32
N SER A 188 -21.72 -7.08 3.23
CA SER A 188 -22.21 -6.76 4.57
C SER A 188 -21.19 -5.93 5.34
N ILE A 189 -21.61 -5.28 6.43
CA ILE A 189 -20.69 -4.53 7.30
C ILE A 189 -19.58 -5.44 7.84
N ALA A 190 -19.88 -6.72 8.12
CA ALA A 190 -18.89 -7.68 8.55
C ALA A 190 -17.83 -7.94 7.47
N ASP A 191 -18.24 -8.07 6.21
CA ASP A 191 -17.32 -8.26 5.09
C ASP A 191 -16.45 -7.02 4.85
N GLN A 192 -17.03 -5.82 5.00
CA GLN A 192 -16.29 -4.56 4.89
C GLN A 192 -15.24 -4.40 6.00
N ILE A 193 -15.57 -4.78 7.24
CA ILE A 193 -14.61 -4.80 8.36
C ILE A 193 -13.51 -5.83 8.10
N LEU A 194 -13.88 -7.03 7.65
CA LEU A 194 -12.91 -8.08 7.33
C LEU A 194 -11.96 -7.62 6.22
N LEU A 195 -12.48 -6.99 5.17
CA LEU A 195 -11.71 -6.43 4.07
C LEU A 195 -10.72 -5.36 4.55
N LEU A 196 -11.15 -4.46 5.43
CA LEU A 196 -10.29 -3.47 6.07
C LEU A 196 -9.17 -4.12 6.88
N LEU A 197 -9.47 -5.12 7.69
CA LEU A 197 -8.48 -5.82 8.49
C LEU A 197 -7.44 -6.53 7.62
N ILE A 198 -7.88 -7.17 6.54
CA ILE A 198 -7.00 -7.84 5.58
C ILE A 198 -6.12 -6.82 4.86
N ALA A 199 -6.70 -5.71 4.38
CA ALA A 199 -5.94 -4.64 3.73
C ALA A 199 -4.86 -4.08 4.66
N MET A 200 -5.21 -3.77 5.91
CA MET A 200 -4.26 -3.29 6.91
C MET A 200 -3.14 -4.29 7.18
N LEU A 201 -3.45 -5.59 7.26
CA LEU A 201 -2.44 -6.62 7.50
C LEU A 201 -1.54 -6.83 6.28
N SER A 202 -2.14 -6.88 5.08
CA SER A 202 -1.41 -7.01 3.81
C SER A 202 -0.54 -5.79 3.50
N SER A 203 -0.86 -4.61 4.05
CA SER A 203 -0.04 -3.41 3.91
C SER A 203 1.21 -3.38 4.79
N LYS A 204 1.37 -4.35 5.70
CA LYS A 204 2.45 -4.41 6.70
C LYS A 204 3.53 -5.46 6.37
N GLY A 205 3.65 -5.87 5.11
CA GLY A 205 4.65 -6.82 4.63
C GLY A 205 4.22 -7.53 3.37
#